data_AF-A0AAJ6XSP4-F1
#
_entry.id   AF-A0AAJ6XSP4-F1
#
_cell.length_a   1.000
_cell.length_b   1.000
_cell.length_c   1.000
_cell.angle_alpha   90.00
_cell.angle_beta   90.00
_cell.angle_gamma   90.00
#
_symmetry.space_group_name_H-M   'P 1'
#
loop_
_entity.id
_entity.type
_entity.pdbx_description
1 polymer ?
#
loop_
_entity_poly.entity_id
_entity_poly.type
_entity_poly.pdbx_seq_one_letter_code
_entity_poly.pdbx_strand_id
1 'polypeptide(L)'
;MRDFAGTPGTLTGLALRLSQCVFAAGSITAMTTTTSFFDFTAFCYLIASMGLQVIWSFGLALLDAYALVKKKALHNTVLLSLFVVGDWVTAILSLAAASASAGITVLYFHDLGNCGFGGECQKYQMSVALAFFSWITIAVSSLIMLWLLAAG
;
A
#
# COMPACT_ATOMS: atom_id res chain seq x y z
N MET A 1 24.86 -10.39 12.42
CA MET A 1 23.39 -10.50 12.47
C MET A 1 22.96 -11.18 11.18
N ARG A 2 22.16 -12.26 11.24
CA ARG A 2 21.80 -13.03 10.04
C ARG A 2 21.03 -12.10 9.10
N ASP A 3 21.48 -11.98 7.85
CA ASP A 3 20.80 -11.21 6.80
C ASP A 3 19.43 -11.83 6.54
N PHE A 4 18.43 -11.40 7.31
CA PHE A 4 17.05 -11.81 7.10
C PHE A 4 16.52 -11.10 5.87
N ALA A 5 15.95 -11.86 4.94
CA ALA A 5 15.31 -11.30 3.75
C ALA A 5 14.17 -10.36 4.18
N GLY A 6 14.29 -9.07 3.87
CA GLY A 6 13.30 -8.04 4.20
C GLY A 6 13.75 -7.00 5.24
N THR A 7 15.00 -7.08 5.71
CA THR A 7 15.60 -6.05 6.57
C THR A 7 15.75 -4.71 5.80
N PRO A 8 15.57 -3.53 6.45
CA PRO A 8 15.84 -2.24 5.80
C PRO A 8 17.28 -2.19 5.27
N GLY A 9 17.45 -1.74 4.03
CA GLY A 9 18.74 -1.81 3.32
C GLY A 9 19.09 -3.16 2.69
N THR A 10 18.14 -4.12 2.61
CA THR A 10 18.29 -5.35 1.80
C THR A 10 17.50 -5.24 0.49
N LEU A 11 17.96 -5.99 -0.53
CA LEU A 11 17.33 -6.04 -1.86
C LEU A 11 15.86 -6.50 -1.78
N THR A 12 15.55 -7.40 -0.85
CA THR A 12 14.19 -7.89 -0.60
C THR A 12 13.29 -6.84 0.04
N GLY A 13 13.80 -6.04 0.98
CA GLY A 13 13.05 -4.92 1.57
C GLY A 13 12.71 -3.87 0.51
N LEU A 14 13.70 -3.50 -0.32
CA LEU A 14 13.51 -2.60 -1.46
C LEU A 14 12.44 -3.12 -2.43
N ALA A 15 12.48 -4.42 -2.78
CA ALA A 15 11.51 -5.03 -3.68
C ALA A 15 10.08 -5.02 -3.12
N LEU A 16 9.90 -5.22 -1.80
CA LEU A 16 8.60 -5.12 -1.14
C LEU A 16 8.04 -3.69 -1.21
N ARG A 17 8.88 -2.67 -0.99
CA ARG A 17 8.49 -1.24 -1.11
C ARG A 17 8.10 -0.87 -2.54
N LEU A 18 8.90 -1.26 -3.52
CA LEU A 18 8.58 -1.08 -4.94
C LEU A 18 7.25 -1.75 -5.31
N SER A 19 7.01 -2.95 -4.81
CA SER A 19 5.75 -3.67 -5.05
C SER A 19 4.55 -2.91 -4.47
N GLN A 20 4.66 -2.40 -3.24
CA GLN A 20 3.62 -1.54 -2.63
C GLN A 20 3.33 -0.31 -3.49
N CYS A 21 4.36 0.38 -3.97
CA CYS A 21 4.22 1.54 -4.85
C CYS A 21 3.51 1.17 -6.16
N VAL A 22 3.89 0.07 -6.79
CA VAL A 22 3.31 -0.36 -8.08
C VAL A 22 1.84 -0.73 -7.91
N PHE A 23 1.49 -1.49 -6.87
CA PHE A 23 0.09 -1.85 -6.62
C PHE A 23 -0.77 -0.64 -6.24
N ALA A 24 -0.26 0.27 -5.40
CA ALA A 24 -0.97 1.49 -5.04
C ALA A 24 -1.13 2.44 -6.23
N ALA A 25 -0.08 2.64 -7.04
CA ALA A 25 -0.15 3.42 -8.27
C ALA A 25 -1.14 2.80 -9.27
N GLY A 26 -1.09 1.48 -9.47
CA GLY A 26 -2.05 0.77 -10.31
C GLY A 26 -3.50 0.96 -9.86
N SER A 27 -3.74 0.94 -8.55
CA SER A 27 -5.06 1.20 -7.95
C SER A 27 -5.56 2.61 -8.27
N ILE A 28 -4.70 3.63 -8.13
CA ILE A 28 -5.02 5.02 -8.49
C ILE A 28 -5.26 5.16 -9.99
N THR A 29 -4.39 4.61 -10.83
CA THR A 29 -4.51 4.68 -12.28
C THR A 29 -5.82 4.06 -12.76
N ALA A 30 -6.18 2.88 -12.24
CA ALA A 30 -7.46 2.24 -12.54
C ALA A 30 -8.63 3.17 -12.18
N MET A 31 -8.55 3.88 -11.05
CA MET A 31 -9.60 4.79 -10.60
C MET A 31 -9.67 6.10 -11.42
N THR A 32 -8.53 6.68 -11.83
CA THR A 32 -8.51 7.91 -12.65
C THR A 32 -9.04 7.72 -14.07
N THR A 33 -9.15 6.47 -14.52
CA THR A 33 -9.73 6.15 -15.84
C THR A 33 -11.24 6.05 -15.83
N THR A 34 -11.89 6.25 -14.68
CA THR A 34 -13.34 6.37 -14.57
C THR A 34 -13.74 7.85 -14.44
N THR A 35 -14.93 8.21 -14.88
CA THR A 35 -15.41 9.62 -14.85
C THR A 35 -16.18 9.99 -13.57
N SER A 36 -16.48 9.01 -12.72
CA SER A 36 -17.39 9.13 -11.56
C SER A 36 -16.76 8.79 -10.20
N PHE A 37 -15.43 8.79 -10.11
CA PHE A 37 -14.72 8.39 -8.88
C PHE A 37 -14.97 9.32 -7.67
N PHE A 38 -15.44 10.55 -7.89
CA PHE A 38 -15.76 11.51 -6.82
C PHE A 38 -17.16 11.36 -6.24
N ASP A 39 -18.04 10.59 -6.87
CA ASP A 39 -19.44 10.47 -6.44
C ASP A 39 -19.58 9.70 -5.12
N PHE A 40 -18.58 8.89 -4.77
CA PHE A 40 -18.57 8.11 -3.53
C PHE A 40 -17.35 8.43 -2.67
N THR A 41 -17.60 8.84 -1.42
CA THR A 41 -16.56 9.11 -0.42
C THR A 41 -15.64 7.93 -0.15
N ALA A 42 -16.13 6.69 -0.30
CA ALA A 42 -15.30 5.49 -0.16
C ALA A 42 -14.16 5.43 -1.20
N PHE A 43 -14.45 5.73 -2.48
CA PHE A 43 -13.44 5.75 -3.54
C PHE A 43 -12.49 6.93 -3.41
N CYS A 44 -12.98 8.10 -2.97
CA CYS A 44 -12.13 9.23 -2.62
C CYS A 44 -11.15 8.88 -1.49
N TYR A 45 -11.61 8.20 -0.44
CA TYR A 45 -10.77 7.71 0.64
C TYR A 45 -9.76 6.65 0.16
N LEU A 46 -10.14 5.78 -0.77
CA LEU A 46 -9.22 4.82 -1.39
C LEU A 46 -8.12 5.52 -2.19
N ILE A 47 -8.44 6.51 -3.03
CA ILE A 47 -7.41 7.28 -3.75
C ILE A 47 -6.48 8.00 -2.76
N ALA A 48 -7.03 8.66 -1.74
CA ALA A 48 -6.23 9.38 -0.75
C ALA A 48 -5.29 8.45 0.03
N SER A 49 -5.78 7.28 0.47
CA SER A 49 -4.97 6.28 1.18
C SER A 49 -3.90 5.65 0.27
N MET A 50 -4.23 5.29 -0.97
CA MET A 50 -3.25 4.78 -1.94
C MET A 50 -2.22 5.86 -2.32
N GLY A 51 -2.62 7.13 -2.39
CA GLY A 51 -1.70 8.23 -2.64
C GLY A 51 -0.70 8.42 -1.49
N LEU A 52 -1.18 8.38 -0.25
CA LEU A 52 -0.32 8.38 0.93
C LEU A 52 0.63 7.17 0.94
N GLN A 53 0.12 5.99 0.58
CA GLN A 53 0.90 4.76 0.47
C GLN A 53 2.04 4.87 -0.55
N VAL A 54 1.78 5.46 -1.72
CA VAL A 54 2.82 5.70 -2.74
C VAL A 54 3.88 6.67 -2.23
N ILE A 55 3.48 7.80 -1.65
CA ILE A 55 4.41 8.82 -1.13
C ILE A 55 5.28 8.20 -0.02
N TRP A 56 4.65 7.49 0.91
CA TRP A 56 5.32 6.84 2.03
C TRP A 56 6.30 5.78 1.57
N SER A 57 5.83 4.84 0.75
CA SER A 57 6.64 3.70 0.30
C SER A 57 7.77 4.13 -0.64
N PHE A 58 7.55 5.16 -1.48
CA PHE A 58 8.61 5.75 -2.30
C PHE A 58 9.69 6.44 -1.45
N GLY A 59 9.29 7.19 -0.42
CA GLY A 59 10.24 7.80 0.53
C GLY A 59 11.11 6.78 1.23
N LEU A 60 10.50 5.67 1.69
CA LEU A 60 11.23 4.56 2.32
C LEU A 60 12.13 3.82 1.32
N ALA A 61 11.67 3.59 0.08
CA ALA A 61 12.47 2.96 -0.96
C ALA A 61 13.73 3.78 -1.31
N LEU A 62 13.62 5.11 -1.38
CA LEU A 62 14.78 5.99 -1.59
C LEU A 62 15.76 5.92 -0.43
N LEU A 63 15.25 5.88 0.81
CA LEU A 63 16.09 5.78 1.99
C LEU A 63 16.82 4.43 2.06
N ASP A 64 16.11 3.33 1.75
CA ASP A 64 16.69 1.99 1.67
C ASP A 64 17.76 1.90 0.57
N ALA A 65 17.50 2.47 -0.61
CA ALA A 65 18.47 2.55 -1.69
C ALA A 65 19.71 3.38 -1.29
N TYR A 66 19.50 4.51 -0.60
CA TYR A 66 20.60 5.33 -0.10
C TYR A 66 21.45 4.59 0.94
N ALA A 67 20.81 3.88 1.88
CA ALA A 67 21.51 3.06 2.87
C ALA A 67 22.33 1.94 2.23
N LEU A 68 21.77 1.30 1.19
CA LEU A 68 22.43 0.24 0.42
C LEU A 68 23.64 0.76 -0.36
N VAL A 69 23.52 1.91 -1.02
CA VAL A 69 24.65 2.57 -1.73
C VAL A 69 25.75 2.98 -0.76
N LYS A 70 25.40 3.51 0.41
CA LYS A 70 26.36 3.95 1.44
C LYS A 70 26.92 2.79 2.28
N LYS A 71 26.42 1.56 2.10
CA LYS A 71 26.71 0.38 2.94
C LYS A 71 26.66 0.67 4.45
N LYS A 72 25.83 1.64 4.85
CA LYS A 72 25.65 1.98 6.25
C LYS A 72 24.42 1.25 6.76
N ALA A 73 24.61 0.36 7.71
CA ALA A 73 23.51 -0.21 8.46
C ALA A 73 22.79 0.93 9.21
N LEU A 74 21.49 1.08 8.98
CA LEU A 74 20.62 1.99 9.72
C LEU A 74 20.41 1.42 11.12
N HIS A 75 21.36 1.66 12.02
CA HIS A 75 21.32 1.16 13.41
C HIS A 75 20.61 2.13 14.37
N ASN A 76 19.88 3.12 13.86
CA ASN A 76 19.12 4.04 14.70
C ASN A 76 17.76 3.42 15.05
N THR A 77 17.66 2.86 16.25
CA THR A 77 16.42 2.25 16.80
C THR A 77 15.22 3.22 16.76
N VAL A 78 15.47 4.52 16.96
CA VAL A 78 14.42 5.56 16.86
C VAL A 78 13.83 5.64 15.45
N LEU A 79 14.68 5.56 14.42
CA LEU A 79 14.23 5.62 13.04
C LEU A 79 13.49 4.34 12.63
N LEU A 80 13.97 3.18 13.11
CA LEU A 80 13.31 1.89 12.89
C LEU A 80 11.91 1.88 13.50
N SER A 81 11.75 2.43 14.72
CA SER A 81 10.46 2.57 15.39
C SER A 81 9.50 3.48 14.60
N LEU A 82 9.98 4.61 14.08
CA LEU A 82 9.19 5.50 13.22
C LEU A 82 8.66 4.77 11.97
N PHE A 83 9.49 3.92 11.34
CA PHE A 83 9.07 3.15 10.16
C PHE A 83 8.03 2.10 10.48
N VAL A 84 8.17 1.40 11.61
CA VAL A 84 7.18 0.42 12.07
C VAL A 84 5.83 1.09 12.32
N VAL A 85 5.81 2.22 13.05
CA VAL A 85 4.56 2.95 13.33
C VAL A 85 3.94 3.48 12.04
N GLY A 86 4.74 4.08 11.16
CA GLY A 86 4.26 4.60 9.89
C GLY A 86 3.64 3.52 9.00
N ASP A 87 4.34 2.40 8.80
CA ASP A 87 3.81 1.27 8.03
C ASP A 87 2.52 0.70 8.60
N TRP A 88 2.44 0.63 9.93
CA TRP A 88 1.27 0.10 10.60
C TRP A 88 0.05 1.02 10.41
N VAL A 89 0.25 2.34 10.54
CA VAL A 89 -0.79 3.34 10.27
C VAL A 89 -1.25 3.26 8.82
N THR A 90 -0.32 3.23 7.85
CA THR A 90 -0.69 3.19 6.43
C THR A 90 -1.33 1.86 6.03
N ALA A 91 -0.96 0.75 6.66
CA ALA A 91 -1.62 -0.54 6.48
C ALA A 91 -3.08 -0.50 6.95
N ILE A 92 -3.38 0.08 8.12
CA ILE A 92 -4.75 0.19 8.64
C ILE A 92 -5.59 1.09 7.74
N LEU A 93 -5.06 2.25 7.34
CA LEU A 93 -5.71 3.18 6.40
C LEU A 93 -6.05 2.49 5.08
N SER A 94 -5.10 1.75 4.51
CA SER A 94 -5.28 1.02 3.25
C SER A 94 -6.35 -0.08 3.37
N LEU A 95 -6.35 -0.83 4.47
CA LEU A 95 -7.36 -1.87 4.72
C LEU A 95 -8.76 -1.27 4.87
N ALA A 96 -8.88 -0.21 5.66
CA ALA A 96 -10.15 0.48 5.86
C ALA A 96 -10.70 1.01 4.53
N ALA A 97 -9.85 1.64 3.72
CA ALA A 97 -10.27 2.18 2.43
C ALA A 97 -10.63 1.10 1.41
N ALA A 98 -9.85 0.02 1.34
CA ALA A 98 -10.13 -1.13 0.48
C ALA A 98 -11.44 -1.82 0.88
N SER A 99 -11.67 -2.02 2.18
CA SER A 99 -12.88 -2.67 2.71
C SER A 99 -14.13 -1.82 2.49
N ALA A 100 -14.05 -0.51 2.75
CA ALA A 100 -15.14 0.42 2.47
C ALA A 100 -15.49 0.45 0.98
N SER A 101 -14.48 0.51 0.11
CA SER A 101 -14.68 0.52 -1.34
C SER A 101 -15.23 -0.81 -1.86
N ALA A 102 -14.79 -1.94 -1.31
CA ALA A 102 -15.33 -3.26 -1.63
C ALA A 102 -16.81 -3.36 -1.27
N GLY A 103 -17.23 -2.84 -0.11
CA GLY A 103 -18.63 -2.82 0.31
C GLY A 103 -19.52 -2.03 -0.66
N ILE A 104 -19.09 -0.82 -1.06
CA ILE A 104 -19.80 -0.02 -2.05
C ILE A 104 -19.84 -0.71 -3.42
N THR A 105 -18.74 -1.36 -3.81
CA THR A 105 -18.66 -2.12 -5.05
C THR A 105 -19.70 -3.25 -5.05
N VAL A 106 -19.80 -4.07 -4.00
CA VAL A 106 -20.80 -5.14 -3.92
C VAL A 106 -22.22 -4.60 -3.99
N LEU A 107 -22.53 -3.53 -3.25
CA LEU A 107 -23.85 -2.89 -3.26
C LEU A 107 -24.22 -2.37 -4.66
N TYR A 108 -23.27 -1.75 -5.36
CA TYR A 108 -23.51 -1.18 -6.69
C TYR A 108 -23.71 -2.26 -7.76
N PHE A 109 -22.94 -3.35 -7.68
CA PHE A 109 -23.02 -4.48 -8.61
C PHE A 109 -24.27 -5.34 -8.40
N HIS A 110 -24.60 -5.65 -7.13
CA HIS A 110 -25.60 -6.66 -6.81
C HIS A 110 -27.00 -6.07 -6.56
N ASP A 111 -27.10 -4.94 -5.86
CA ASP A 111 -28.39 -4.38 -5.43
C ASP A 111 -28.95 -3.34 -6.41
N LEU A 112 -28.09 -2.52 -7.01
CA LEU A 112 -28.54 -1.41 -7.88
C LEU A 112 -28.63 -1.80 -9.36
N GLY A 113 -28.00 -2.91 -9.78
CA GLY A 113 -28.04 -3.39 -11.18
C GLY A 113 -27.54 -2.37 -12.21
N ASN A 114 -26.90 -1.29 -11.77
CA ASN A 114 -26.65 -0.08 -12.55
C ASN A 114 -25.33 -0.15 -13.35
N CYS A 115 -24.72 -1.34 -13.38
CA CYS A 115 -23.49 -1.64 -14.09
C CYS A 115 -23.78 -1.97 -15.58
N GLY A 116 -24.40 -1.02 -16.30
CA GLY A 116 -24.78 -1.18 -17.71
C GLY A 116 -23.61 -1.11 -18.71
N PHE A 117 -22.43 -0.65 -18.26
CA PHE A 117 -21.18 -0.64 -19.02
C PHE A 117 -20.11 -1.42 -18.24
N GLY A 118 -19.89 -2.69 -18.59
CA GLY A 118 -18.95 -3.58 -17.87
C GLY A 118 -17.53 -3.03 -17.72
N GLY A 119 -17.12 -2.10 -18.59
CA GLY A 119 -15.79 -1.47 -18.55
C GLY A 119 -15.52 -0.63 -17.30
N GLU A 120 -16.50 0.12 -16.79
CA GLU A 120 -16.30 0.99 -15.61
C GLU A 120 -16.29 0.19 -14.31
N CYS A 121 -17.21 -0.76 -14.18
CA CYS A 121 -17.28 -1.71 -13.07
C CYS A 121 -15.99 -2.52 -12.89
N GLN A 122 -15.46 -3.05 -13.99
CA GLN A 122 -14.25 -3.85 -13.98
C GLN A 122 -13.06 -3.00 -13.48
N LYS A 123 -13.00 -1.71 -13.80
CA LYS A 123 -11.98 -0.78 -13.30
C LYS A 123 -12.08 -0.57 -11.79
N TYR A 124 -13.29 -0.35 -11.24
CA TYR A 124 -13.49 -0.24 -9.79
C TYR A 124 -13.05 -1.51 -9.06
N GLN A 125 -13.44 -2.68 -9.57
CA GLN A 125 -13.07 -3.97 -8.98
C GLN A 125 -11.55 -4.21 -9.05
N MET A 126 -10.89 -3.89 -10.17
CA MET A 126 -9.44 -3.96 -10.28
C MET A 126 -8.75 -3.00 -9.31
N SER A 127 -9.24 -1.75 -9.18
CA SER A 127 -8.68 -0.77 -8.26
C SER A 127 -8.73 -1.26 -6.81
N VAL A 128 -9.86 -1.81 -6.37
CA VAL A 128 -10.04 -2.38 -5.04
C VAL A 128 -9.14 -3.61 -4.83
N ALA A 129 -9.04 -4.50 -5.82
CA ALA A 129 -8.16 -5.67 -5.75
C ALA A 129 -6.68 -5.26 -5.61
N LEU A 130 -6.23 -4.28 -6.38
CA LEU A 130 -4.87 -3.73 -6.30
C LEU A 130 -4.61 -3.05 -4.95
N ALA A 131 -5.61 -2.39 -4.36
CA ALA A 131 -5.52 -1.84 -3.02
C ALA A 131 -5.35 -2.93 -1.95
N PHE A 132 -6.03 -4.08 -2.07
CA PHE A 132 -5.81 -5.24 -1.19
C PHE A 132 -4.42 -5.84 -1.37
N PHE A 133 -3.91 -5.97 -2.59
CA PHE A 133 -2.53 -6.44 -2.81
C PHE A 133 -1.50 -5.49 -2.21
N SER A 134 -1.68 -4.18 -2.39
CA SER A 134 -0.86 -3.16 -1.72
C SER A 134 -0.90 -3.34 -0.20
N TRP A 135 -2.09 -3.52 0.38
CA TRP A 135 -2.27 -3.79 1.80
C TRP A 135 -1.52 -5.04 2.28
N ILE A 136 -1.62 -6.17 1.57
CA ILE A 136 -0.91 -7.41 1.93
C ILE A 136 0.60 -7.17 1.95
N THR A 137 1.14 -6.50 0.92
CA THR A 137 2.58 -6.23 0.84
C THR A 137 3.09 -5.30 1.93
N ILE A 138 2.30 -4.32 2.39
CA ILE A 138 2.68 -3.47 3.54
C ILE A 138 2.48 -4.18 4.88
N ALA A 139 1.46 -5.04 5.01
CA ALA A 139 1.28 -5.86 6.20
C ALA A 139 2.50 -6.78 6.41
N VAL A 140 2.95 -7.46 5.35
CA VAL A 140 4.17 -8.30 5.39
C VAL A 140 5.41 -7.48 5.76
N SER A 141 5.59 -6.30 5.14
CA SER A 141 6.70 -5.38 5.47
C SER A 141 6.69 -4.96 6.95
N SER A 142 5.52 -4.57 7.48
CA SER A 142 5.34 -4.15 8.86
C SER A 142 5.68 -5.26 9.85
N LEU A 143 5.24 -6.50 9.57
CA LEU A 143 5.57 -7.69 10.36
C LEU A 143 7.08 -7.92 10.38
N ILE A 144 7.75 -7.91 9.24
CA ILE A 144 9.20 -8.12 9.16
C ILE A 144 9.95 -7.05 9.98
N MET A 145 9.56 -5.78 9.87
CA MET A 145 10.21 -4.71 10.63
C MET A 145 9.92 -4.80 12.14
N LEU A 146 8.73 -5.22 12.55
CA LEU A 146 8.39 -5.45 13.95
C LEU A 146 9.22 -6.60 14.53
N TRP A 147 9.36 -7.71 13.79
CA TRP A 147 10.25 -8.80 14.14
C TRP A 147 11.69 -8.35 14.28
N LEU A 148 12.16 -7.47 13.39
CA LEU A 148 13.52 -6.93 13.45
C LEU A 148 13.74 -6.03 14.68
N LEU A 149 12.74 -5.21 15.03
CA LEU A 149 12.77 -4.37 16.23
C LEU A 149 12.77 -5.23 17.51
N ALA A 150 12.02 -6.33 17.52
CA ALA A 150 11.94 -7.24 18.67
C ALA A 150 13.18 -8.14 18.82
N ALA A 151 13.91 -8.41 17.73
CA ALA A 151 15.10 -9.24 17.71
C ALA A 151 16.42 -8.46 17.91
N GLY A 152 16.37 -7.12 17.83
CA GLY A 152 17.50 -6.21 18.07
C GLY A 152 17.62 -5.81 19.54
#